data_AF-A0AA88HA33-F1
#
_entry.id   AF-A0AA88HA33-F1
#
_cell.length_a   1.000
_cell.length_b   1.000
_cell.length_c   1.000
_cell.angle_alpha   90.00
_cell.angle_beta   90.00
_cell.angle_gamma   90.00
#
_symmetry.space_group_name_H-M   'P 1'
#
loop_
_entity.id
_entity.type
_entity.pdbx_description
1 polymer ?
#
loop_
_entity_poly.entity_id
_entity_poly.type
_entity_poly.pdbx_seq_one_letter_code
_entity_poly.pdbx_strand_id
1 'polypeptide(L)'
;MSEDILHRKQLETSDMTFDFTSEIYNYTLVIIEDLCVRTANKPLQDLGMPSPNRIAAVSTCIELDREQSYSTSDLLSYVQNNISKLTSEQKDIYDTIMHCVDNNVGEIFFLDVPGGTGKTFVIKLILASIRSKNDIALAIASSGIATTLLPVG
;
A
#
# COMPACT_ATOMS: atom_id res chain seq x y z
N MET A 1 21.92 -5.88 6.44
CA MET A 1 20.46 -6.06 6.60
C MET A 1 19.87 -5.08 7.60
N SER A 2 20.19 -5.14 8.90
CA SER A 2 19.69 -4.17 9.89
C SER A 2 20.24 -2.75 9.67
N GLU A 3 21.52 -2.62 9.28
CA GLU A 3 22.13 -1.34 8.89
C GLU A 3 21.47 -0.73 7.64
N ASP A 4 21.14 -1.56 6.64
CA ASP A 4 20.44 -1.11 5.43
C ASP A 4 19.04 -0.57 5.75
N ILE A 5 18.34 -1.23 6.70
CA ILE A 5 17.02 -0.79 7.19
C ILE A 5 17.15 0.53 7.93
N LEU A 6 18.15 0.67 8.80
CA LEU A 6 18.42 1.91 9.54
C LEU A 6 18.72 3.09 8.60
N HIS A 7 19.64 2.89 7.66
CA HIS A 7 20.01 3.91 6.68
C HIS A 7 18.82 4.35 5.82
N ARG A 8 17.94 3.42 5.46
CA ARG A 8 16.72 3.72 4.70
C ARG A 8 15.72 4.54 5.54
N LYS A 9 15.52 4.19 6.82
CA LYS A 9 14.70 4.95 7.76
C LYS A 9 15.21 6.38 7.93
N GLN A 10 16.52 6.58 8.12
CA GLN A 10 17.14 7.90 8.25
C GLN A 10 16.90 8.81 7.02
N LEU A 11 16.96 8.24 5.81
CA LEU A 11 16.67 8.96 4.57
C LEU A 11 15.19 9.35 4.45
N GLU A 12 14.27 8.50 4.89
CA GLU A 12 12.83 8.74 4.79
C GLU A 12 12.32 9.72 5.87
N THR A 13 12.85 9.67 7.10
CA THR A 13 12.50 10.63 8.17
C THR A 13 13.25 11.95 8.07
N SER A 14 14.24 12.07 7.17
CA SER A 14 15.19 13.20 7.12
C SER A 14 15.88 13.46 8.47
N ASP A 15 16.01 12.43 9.30
CA ASP A 15 16.62 12.49 10.62
C ASP A 15 17.83 11.55 10.67
N MET A 16 19.01 12.13 10.50
CA MET A 16 20.29 11.43 10.53
C MET A 16 20.74 11.07 11.96
N THR A 17 20.00 11.50 12.99
CA THR A 17 20.28 11.15 14.39
C THR A 17 19.51 9.92 14.86
N PHE A 18 18.64 9.38 14.00
CA PHE A 18 17.88 8.17 14.27
C PHE A 18 18.83 6.97 14.43
N ASP A 19 18.77 6.31 15.58
CA ASP A 19 19.64 5.19 15.95
C ASP A 19 18.87 3.85 15.95
N PHE A 20 19.57 2.74 16.16
CA PHE A 20 18.97 1.41 16.20
C PHE A 20 17.88 1.30 17.27
N THR A 21 16.69 0.91 16.84
CA THR A 21 15.56 0.60 17.73
C THR A 21 15.30 -0.91 17.79
N SER A 22 14.62 -1.34 18.86
CA SER A 22 14.13 -2.72 18.99
C SER A 22 13.20 -3.11 17.83
N GLU A 23 12.52 -2.14 17.22
CA GLU A 23 11.65 -2.32 16.07
C GLU A 23 12.45 -2.67 14.81
N ILE A 24 13.56 -1.96 14.54
CA ILE A 24 14.48 -2.30 13.43
C ILE A 24 15.03 -3.71 13.60
N TYR A 25 15.41 -4.06 14.83
CA TYR A 25 15.91 -5.39 15.13
C TYR A 25 14.84 -6.47 14.88
N ASN A 26 13.64 -6.27 15.41
CA ASN A 26 12.51 -7.17 15.20
C ASN A 26 12.13 -7.31 13.72
N TYR A 27 12.09 -6.22 12.97
CA TYR A 27 11.84 -6.22 11.53
C TYR A 27 12.94 -6.98 10.77
N THR A 28 14.21 -6.81 11.17
CA THR A 28 15.33 -7.59 10.61
C THR A 28 15.13 -9.09 10.83
N LEU A 29 14.70 -9.51 12.03
CA LEU A 29 14.40 -10.91 12.33
C LEU A 29 13.26 -11.47 11.46
N VAL A 30 12.23 -10.68 11.14
CA VAL A 30 11.17 -11.10 10.20
C VAL A 30 11.75 -11.42 8.83
N ILE A 31 12.59 -10.54 8.27
CA ILE A 31 13.19 -10.75 6.95
C ILE A 31 14.09 -11.99 6.94
N ILE A 32 14.88 -12.19 8.01
CA ILE A 32 15.75 -13.37 8.15
C ILE A 32 14.89 -14.64 8.26
N GLU A 33 13.81 -14.63 9.05
CA GLU A 33 12.90 -15.78 9.16
C GLU A 33 12.28 -16.14 7.81
N ASP A 34 11.77 -15.16 7.07
CA ASP A 34 11.19 -15.39 5.75
C ASP A 34 12.22 -15.96 4.76
N LEU A 35 13.50 -15.60 4.88
CA LEU A 35 14.57 -16.19 4.08
C LEU A 35 14.84 -17.65 4.48
N CYS A 36 14.93 -17.94 5.78
CA CYS A 36 15.13 -19.30 6.30
C CYS A 36 13.97 -20.23 5.94
N VAL A 37 12.73 -19.76 6.05
CA VAL A 37 11.55 -20.52 5.64
C VAL A 37 11.57 -20.77 4.13
N ARG A 38 11.88 -19.77 3.31
CA ARG A 38 11.96 -19.95 1.84
C ARG A 38 13.06 -20.91 1.39
N THR A 39 14.20 -20.94 2.09
CA THR A 39 15.38 -21.72 1.66
C THR A 39 15.45 -23.11 2.28
N ALA A 40 15.05 -23.24 3.54
CA ALA A 40 15.22 -24.45 4.34
C ALA A 40 13.92 -24.95 4.99
N ASN A 41 12.80 -24.24 4.81
CA ASN A 41 11.52 -24.51 5.47
C ASN A 41 11.65 -24.64 7.00
N LYS A 42 12.54 -23.84 7.60
CA LYS A 42 12.79 -23.82 9.03
C LYS A 42 12.57 -22.41 9.59
N PRO A 43 11.70 -22.24 10.60
CA PRO A 43 11.59 -20.99 11.32
C PRO A 43 12.87 -20.72 12.14
N LEU A 44 13.05 -19.48 12.60
CA LEU A 44 14.25 -19.11 13.37
C LEU A 44 14.35 -19.89 14.68
N GLN A 45 13.21 -20.22 15.28
CA GLN A 45 13.16 -21.02 16.51
C GLN A 45 13.85 -22.38 16.36
N ASP A 46 13.68 -23.04 15.21
CA ASP A 46 14.29 -24.34 14.89
C ASP A 46 15.80 -24.25 14.64
N LEU A 47 16.31 -23.04 14.46
CA LEU A 47 17.73 -22.72 14.31
C LEU A 47 18.35 -22.18 15.61
N GLY A 48 17.59 -22.17 16.72
CA GLY A 48 18.03 -21.65 18.02
C GLY A 48 18.08 -20.12 18.11
N MET A 49 17.40 -19.42 17.19
CA MET A 49 17.31 -17.97 17.14
C MET A 49 15.98 -17.46 17.72
N PRO A 50 15.92 -16.22 18.23
CA PRO A 50 14.68 -15.64 18.74
C PRO A 50 13.63 -15.51 17.64
N SER A 51 12.39 -15.92 17.94
CA SER A 51 11.26 -15.74 17.02
C SER A 51 10.89 -14.26 16.90
N PRO A 52 10.65 -13.75 15.69
CA PRO A 52 10.23 -12.37 15.49
C PRO A 52 8.79 -12.15 15.97
N ASN A 53 8.52 -10.97 16.50
CA ASN A 53 7.17 -10.51 16.74
C ASN A 53 6.61 -9.87 15.46
N ARG A 54 5.92 -10.67 14.64
CA ARG A 54 5.38 -10.21 13.35
C ARG A 54 4.34 -9.10 13.49
N ILE A 55 3.55 -9.08 14.56
CA ILE A 55 2.55 -8.03 14.81
C ILE A 55 3.25 -6.69 15.06
N ALA A 56 4.30 -6.69 15.89
CA ALA A 56 5.09 -5.49 16.16
C ALA A 56 5.96 -5.04 14.97
N ALA A 57 6.19 -5.91 13.98
CA ALA A 57 6.94 -5.57 12.77
C ALA A 57 6.10 -4.82 11.72
N VAL A 58 4.76 -4.89 11.81
CA VAL A 58 3.84 -4.23 10.86
C VAL A 58 4.04 -2.71 10.85
N SER A 59 4.26 -2.10 12.02
CA SER A 59 4.55 -0.67 12.18
C SER A 59 5.93 -0.24 11.65
N THR A 60 6.77 -1.19 11.24
CA THR A 60 8.07 -0.94 10.59
C THR A 60 8.04 -1.33 9.11
N CYS A 61 6.88 -1.76 8.60
CA CYS A 61 6.71 -2.14 7.20
C CYS A 61 6.70 -0.87 6.33
N ILE A 62 7.85 -0.59 5.73
CA ILE A 62 8.10 0.60 4.89
C ILE A 62 7.06 0.73 3.76
N GLU A 63 6.53 -0.38 3.26
CA GLU A 63 5.50 -0.37 2.21
C GLU A 63 4.17 0.21 2.70
N LEU A 64 3.81 0.00 3.97
CA LEU A 64 2.62 0.60 4.57
C LEU A 64 2.79 2.10 4.80
N ASP A 65 3.98 2.51 5.27
CA ASP A 65 4.30 3.93 5.47
C ASP A 65 4.26 4.71 4.15
N ARG A 66 4.74 4.11 3.05
CA ARG A 66 4.64 4.68 1.69
C ARG A 66 3.20 4.79 1.23
N GLU A 67 2.41 3.73 1.42
CA GLU A 67 1.01 3.69 1.00
C GLU A 67 0.12 4.65 1.82
N GLN A 68 0.55 5.04 3.02
CA GLN A 68 -0.12 6.02 3.89
C GLN A 68 0.47 7.44 3.84
N SER A 69 1.51 7.67 3.02
CA SER A 69 2.19 8.98 2.92
C SER A 69 1.36 10.08 2.24
N TYR A 70 0.15 9.75 1.76
CA TYR A 70 -0.74 10.69 1.11
C TYR A 70 -1.40 11.65 2.10
N SER A 71 -1.52 12.92 1.68
CA SER A 71 -2.36 13.90 2.35
C SER A 71 -3.84 13.53 2.16
N THR A 72 -4.49 13.05 3.23
CA THR A 72 -5.92 12.68 3.21
C THR A 72 -6.81 13.86 2.83
N SER A 73 -6.46 15.09 3.24
CA SER A 73 -7.19 16.30 2.86
C SER A 73 -7.12 16.58 1.37
N ASP A 74 -5.96 16.38 0.74
CA ASP A 74 -5.80 16.60 -0.70
C ASP A 74 -6.55 15.54 -1.50
N LEU A 75 -6.54 14.28 -1.02
CA LEU A 75 -7.33 13.20 -1.59
C LEU A 75 -8.83 13.45 -1.46
N LEU A 76 -9.32 13.89 -0.30
CA LEU A 76 -10.73 14.25 -0.11
C LEU A 76 -11.15 15.36 -1.06
N SER A 77 -10.34 16.42 -1.16
CA SER A 77 -10.58 17.52 -2.09
C SER A 77 -10.60 17.04 -3.54
N TYR A 78 -9.65 16.17 -3.92
CA TYR A 78 -9.62 15.56 -5.23
C TYR A 78 -10.91 14.76 -5.52
N VAL A 79 -11.36 13.94 -4.58
CA VAL A 79 -12.58 13.13 -4.72
C VAL A 79 -13.81 14.01 -4.90
N GLN A 80 -14.01 15.00 -4.03
CA GLN A 80 -15.14 15.92 -4.09
C GLN A 80 -15.21 16.68 -5.42
N ASN A 81 -14.06 17.12 -5.94
CA ASN A 81 -13.97 17.87 -7.20
C ASN A 81 -14.15 17.02 -8.46
N ASN A 82 -14.07 15.69 -8.36
CA ASN A 82 -14.03 14.80 -9.52
C ASN A 82 -15.20 13.80 -9.58
N ILE A 83 -15.89 13.52 -8.47
CA ILE A 83 -17.12 12.71 -8.47
C ILE A 83 -18.17 13.27 -9.43
N SER A 84 -18.36 14.59 -9.46
CA SER A 84 -19.34 15.25 -10.33
C SER A 84 -18.99 15.21 -11.82
N LYS A 85 -17.76 14.80 -12.17
CA LYS A 85 -17.30 14.69 -13.56
C LYS A 85 -17.48 13.30 -14.15
N LEU A 86 -17.91 12.32 -13.35
CA LEU A 86 -18.19 10.97 -13.83
C LEU A 86 -19.39 11.00 -14.78
N THR A 87 -19.32 10.23 -15.86
CA THR A 87 -20.52 9.90 -16.64
C THR A 87 -21.45 9.01 -15.83
N SER A 88 -22.71 8.87 -16.25
CA SER A 88 -23.67 7.99 -15.55
C SER A 88 -23.14 6.56 -15.40
N GLU A 89 -22.57 5.98 -16.47
CA GLU A 89 -22.02 4.62 -16.43
C GLU A 89 -20.79 4.51 -15.51
N GLN A 90 -19.88 5.49 -15.55
CA GLN A 90 -18.71 5.50 -14.66
C GLN A 90 -19.12 5.68 -13.20
N LYS A 91 -20.17 6.45 -12.95
CA LYS A 91 -20.73 6.66 -11.62
C LYS A 91 -21.35 5.38 -11.07
N ASP A 92 -22.09 4.63 -11.88
CA ASP A 92 -22.65 3.34 -11.47
C ASP A 92 -21.54 2.35 -11.08
N ILE A 93 -20.45 2.29 -11.85
CA ILE A 93 -19.27 1.46 -11.54
C ILE A 93 -18.62 1.90 -10.24
N TYR A 94 -18.37 3.21 -10.08
CA TYR A 94 -17.77 3.77 -8.87
C TYR A 94 -18.62 3.47 -7.62
N ASP A 95 -19.93 3.74 -7.69
CA ASP A 95 -20.85 3.57 -6.57
C ASP A 95 -20.97 2.07 -6.20
N THR A 96 -20.96 1.16 -7.18
CA THR A 96 -20.95 -0.30 -6.94
C THR A 96 -19.70 -0.75 -6.19
N ILE A 97 -18.51 -0.35 -6.65
CA ILE A 97 -17.24 -0.75 -6.03
C ILE A 97 -17.13 -0.15 -4.62
N MET A 98 -17.46 1.13 -4.46
CA MET A 98 -17.43 1.78 -3.15
C MET A 98 -18.41 1.15 -2.17
N HIS A 99 -19.59 0.71 -2.63
CA HIS A 99 -20.52 -0.03 -1.80
C HIS A 99 -19.91 -1.35 -1.30
N CYS A 100 -19.22 -2.13 -2.14
CA CYS A 100 -18.56 -3.36 -1.70
C CYS A 100 -17.43 -3.07 -0.71
N VAL A 101 -16.63 -2.03 -0.95
CA VAL A 101 -15.58 -1.58 -0.01
C VAL A 101 -16.17 -1.19 1.35
N ASP A 102 -17.20 -0.34 1.36
CA ASP A 102 -17.80 0.18 2.59
C ASP A 102 -18.50 -0.90 3.43
N ASN A 103 -18.96 -1.98 2.77
CA ASN A 103 -19.58 -3.14 3.43
C ASN A 103 -18.60 -4.30 3.69
N ASN A 104 -17.29 -4.13 3.43
CA ASN A 104 -16.28 -5.19 3.55
C ASN A 104 -16.64 -6.48 2.78
N VAL A 105 -17.26 -6.32 1.61
CA VAL A 105 -17.62 -7.44 0.72
C VAL A 105 -16.45 -7.68 -0.23
N GLY A 106 -15.80 -8.83 -0.10
CA GLY A 106 -14.71 -9.23 -0.97
C GLY A 106 -15.21 -9.66 -2.35
N GLU A 107 -14.85 -8.90 -3.39
CA GLU A 107 -15.29 -9.14 -4.77
C GLU A 107 -14.20 -8.77 -5.78
N ILE A 108 -14.26 -9.36 -6.97
CA ILE A 108 -13.31 -9.12 -8.06
C ILE A 108 -14.07 -8.47 -9.22
N PHE A 109 -13.61 -7.30 -9.64
CA PHE A 109 -14.21 -6.54 -10.75
C PHE A 109 -13.27 -6.51 -11.95
N PHE A 110 -13.85 -6.74 -13.14
CA PHE A 110 -13.18 -6.53 -14.41
C PHE A 110 -13.78 -5.31 -15.10
N LEU A 111 -13.00 -4.25 -15.22
CA LEU A 111 -13.41 -3.09 -16.00
C LEU A 111 -12.98 -3.32 -17.45
N ASP A 112 -13.93 -3.64 -18.34
CA ASP A 112 -13.73 -3.75 -19.79
C ASP A 112 -14.49 -2.65 -20.54
N VAL A 113 -13.75 -1.79 -21.26
CA VAL A 113 -14.25 -0.51 -21.80
C VAL A 113 -13.27 -0.11 -22.91
N PRO A 114 -13.73 0.44 -24.05
CA PRO A 114 -12.84 0.90 -25.12
C PRO A 114 -11.78 1.90 -24.65
N GLY A 115 -10.67 2.01 -25.40
CA GLY A 115 -9.66 3.03 -25.15
C GLY A 115 -10.25 4.45 -25.19
N GLY A 116 -9.75 5.35 -24.33
CA GLY A 116 -10.20 6.75 -24.28
C GLY A 116 -11.45 7.02 -23.43
N THR A 117 -12.05 6.00 -22.82
CA THR A 117 -13.29 6.12 -22.01
C THR A 117 -13.05 6.49 -20.55
N GLY A 118 -11.85 6.95 -20.20
CA GLY A 118 -11.57 7.42 -18.84
C GLY A 118 -11.42 6.33 -17.77
N LYS A 119 -11.16 5.06 -18.14
CA LYS A 119 -10.86 3.98 -17.17
C LYS A 119 -9.89 4.40 -16.07
N THR A 120 -8.77 5.00 -16.48
CA THR A 120 -7.73 5.47 -15.57
C THR A 120 -8.25 6.53 -14.61
N PHE A 121 -9.17 7.40 -15.06
CA PHE A 121 -9.80 8.39 -14.19
C PHE A 121 -10.67 7.72 -13.12
N VAL A 122 -11.48 6.73 -13.49
CA VAL A 122 -12.30 5.96 -12.54
C VAL A 122 -11.42 5.22 -11.52
N ILE A 123 -10.38 4.52 -11.98
CA ILE A 123 -9.44 3.80 -11.09
C ILE A 123 -8.75 4.77 -10.12
N LYS A 124 -8.26 5.91 -10.61
CA LYS A 124 -7.67 6.96 -9.75
C LYS A 124 -8.63 7.46 -8.69
N LEU A 125 -9.88 7.69 -9.08
CA LEU A 125 -10.90 8.20 -8.18
C LEU A 125 -11.25 7.19 -7.09
N ILE A 126 -11.35 5.90 -7.43
CA ILE A 126 -11.57 4.82 -6.46
C ILE A 126 -10.40 4.76 -5.46
N LEU A 127 -9.16 4.73 -5.96
CA LEU A 127 -7.97 4.71 -5.10
C LEU A 127 -7.93 5.92 -4.16
N ALA A 128 -8.20 7.11 -4.68
CA ALA A 128 -8.24 8.33 -3.88
C ALA A 128 -9.35 8.28 -2.82
N SER A 129 -10.54 7.79 -3.16
CA SER A 129 -11.65 7.65 -2.22
C SER A 129 -11.33 6.72 -1.07
N ILE A 130 -10.71 5.56 -1.33
CA ILE A 130 -10.32 4.60 -0.29
C ILE A 130 -9.21 5.20 0.59
N ARG A 131 -8.12 5.68 -0.03
CA ARG A 131 -6.97 6.28 0.69
C ARG A 131 -7.35 7.51 1.51
N SER A 132 -8.35 8.29 1.05
CA SER A 132 -8.85 9.46 1.79
C SER A 132 -9.50 9.12 3.13
N LYS A 133 -9.94 7.86 3.30
CA LYS A 133 -10.50 7.32 4.55
C LYS A 133 -9.42 6.74 5.47
N ASN A 134 -8.13 6.88 5.14
CA ASN A 134 -6.98 6.17 5.74
C ASN A 134 -6.99 4.65 5.52
N ASP A 135 -7.78 4.15 4.58
CA ASP A 135 -7.75 2.74 4.20
C ASP A 135 -6.65 2.47 3.16
N ILE A 136 -6.19 1.22 3.10
CA ILE A 136 -5.10 0.80 2.22
C ILE A 136 -5.65 0.40 0.84
N ALA A 137 -5.14 1.00 -0.24
CA ALA A 137 -5.55 0.68 -1.61
C ALA A 137 -4.35 0.54 -2.55
N LEU A 138 -3.94 -0.70 -2.83
CA LEU A 138 -2.77 -0.97 -3.66
C LEU A 138 -3.07 -0.89 -5.16
N ALA A 139 -2.26 -0.12 -5.88
CA ALA A 139 -2.35 0.04 -7.32
C ALA A 139 -1.17 -0.66 -8.03
N ILE A 140 -1.45 -1.67 -8.85
CA ILE A 140 -0.41 -2.44 -9.57
C ILE A 140 -0.58 -2.24 -11.07
N ALA A 141 0.51 -1.90 -11.75
CA ALA A 141 0.57 -1.74 -13.20
C ALA A 141 1.68 -2.62 -13.79
N SER A 142 1.35 -3.43 -14.80
CA SER A 142 2.32 -4.29 -15.50
C SER A 142 3.09 -3.56 -16.61
N SER A 143 2.68 -2.35 -16.99
CA SER A 143 3.32 -1.53 -18.03
C SER A 143 3.81 -0.20 -17.46
N GLY A 144 5.04 0.20 -17.80
CA GLY A 144 5.65 1.43 -17.29
C GLY A 144 4.86 2.71 -17.59
N ILE A 145 4.09 2.75 -18.69
CA ILE A 145 3.20 3.88 -19.00
C ILE A 145 2.03 3.95 -18.01
N ALA A 146 1.51 2.78 -17.60
CA ALA A 146 0.43 2.71 -16.62
C ALA A 146 0.94 3.03 -15.20
N THR A 147 2.20 2.75 -14.88
CA THR A 147 2.83 3.13 -13.60
C THR A 147 2.84 4.65 -13.41
N THR A 148 3.18 5.43 -14.44
CA THR A 148 3.14 6.91 -14.36
C THR A 148 1.71 7.46 -14.23
N LEU A 149 0.74 6.71 -14.74
CA LEU A 149 -0.66 7.10 -14.76
C LEU A 149 -1.41 6.66 -13.50
N LEU A 150 -0.83 5.89 -12.59
CA LEU A 150 -1.44 5.61 -11.30
C LEU A 150 -0.64 6.35 -10.22
N PRO A 151 -1.31 6.95 -9.21
CA PRO A 151 -0.59 7.51 -8.07
C PRO A 151 0.28 6.40 -7.47
N VAL A 152 1.59 6.64 -7.49
CA VAL A 152 2.66 5.69 -7.17
C VAL A 152 2.46 5.09 -5.79
N GLY A 153 2.44 3.76 -5.68
CA GLY A 153 2.75 3.07 -4.41
C GLY A 153 4.24 3.13 -4.11
#